data_AF-A0A9D2QLV8-F1
#
_entry.id   AF-A0A9D2QLV8-F1
#
_cell.length_a   1.000
_cell.length_b   1.000
_cell.length_c   1.000
_cell.angle_alpha   90.00
_cell.angle_beta   90.00
_cell.angle_gamma   90.00
#
_symmetry.space_group_name_H-M   'P 1'
#
loop_
_entity.id
_entity.type
_entity.pdbx_description
1 polymer ?
#
loop_
_entity_poly.entity_id
_entity_poly.type
_entity_poly.pdbx_seq_one_letter_code
_entity_poly.pdbx_strand_id
1 'polypeptide(L)' 'PRDETLQSSVRGLYPCGEGAGYAGGITSAAMDGMRVAEAIAARYQIFQKNERKTLLRGGNDGTVSE' A
#
# COMPACT_ATOMS: atom_id res chain seq x y z
N PRO A 1 12.58 -17.76 2.85
CA PRO A 1 11.21 -17.39 3.28
C PRO A 1 11.07 -15.86 3.43
N ARG A 2 9.89 -15.30 3.20
CA ARG A 2 9.60 -13.86 3.33
C ARG A 2 8.86 -13.53 4.63
N ASP A 3 9.02 -12.31 5.13
CA ASP A 3 8.36 -11.77 6.32
C ASP A 3 6.98 -11.14 6.01
N GLU A 4 6.35 -10.54 7.03
CA GLU A 4 5.06 -9.85 6.92
C GLU A 4 5.10 -8.64 5.97
N THR A 5 6.28 -8.08 5.73
CA THR A 5 6.48 -7.00 4.74
C THR A 5 6.67 -7.52 3.32
N LEU A 6 6.48 -8.84 3.13
CA LEU A 6 6.67 -9.59 1.89
C LEU A 6 8.12 -9.62 1.40
N GLN A 7 9.09 -9.27 2.25
CA GLN A 7 10.50 -9.23 1.89
C GLN A 7 11.24 -10.47 2.35
N SER A 8 12.28 -10.83 1.61
CA SER A 8 13.26 -11.82 2.08
C SER A 8 14.09 -11.29 3.25
N SER A 9 14.98 -12.12 3.78
CA SER A 9 16.03 -11.68 4.72
C SER A 9 16.91 -10.56 4.16
N VAL A 10 17.04 -10.46 2.83
CA VAL A 10 17.66 -9.33 2.14
C VAL A 10 16.60 -8.29 1.81
N ARG A 11 16.75 -7.08 2.37
CA ARG A 11 15.79 -5.99 2.20
C ARG A 11 15.76 -5.47 0.76
N GLY A 12 14.57 -5.12 0.29
CA GLY A 12 14.34 -4.71 -1.09
C GLY A 12 14.11 -5.88 -2.06
N LEU A 13 14.33 -7.13 -1.65
CA LEU A 13 13.96 -8.30 -2.44
C LEU A 13 12.61 -8.84 -2.00
N TYR A 14 11.72 -9.05 -2.98
CA TYR A 14 10.34 -9.50 -2.76
C TYR A 14 10.06 -10.78 -3.55
N PRO A 15 10.39 -11.96 -3.00
CA PRO A 15 10.07 -13.23 -3.65
C PRO A 15 8.55 -13.41 -3.77
N CYS A 16 8.07 -13.72 -4.98
CA CYS A 16 6.64 -13.87 -5.26
C CYS A 16 6.35 -14.94 -6.31
N GLY A 17 5.10 -15.40 -6.33
CA GLY A 17 4.59 -16.39 -7.28
C GLY A 17 5.10 -17.81 -7.04
N GLU A 18 4.90 -18.67 -8.04
CA GLU A 18 5.15 -20.10 -7.95
C GLU A 18 6.65 -20.44 -7.82
N GLY A 19 7.51 -19.77 -8.60
CA GLY A 19 8.95 -20.00 -8.54
C GLY A 19 9.57 -19.65 -7.19
N ALA A 20 8.92 -18.80 -6.40
CA ALA A 20 9.32 -18.48 -5.03
C ALA A 20 8.61 -19.36 -3.96
N GLY A 21 7.67 -20.21 -4.36
CA GLY A 21 6.90 -21.09 -3.47
C GLY A 21 5.71 -20.41 -2.78
N TYR A 22 5.23 -19.26 -3.26
CA TYR A 22 4.13 -18.50 -2.64
C TYR A 22 2.79 -18.61 -3.38
N ALA A 23 2.74 -19.35 -4.48
CA ALA A 23 1.56 -19.62 -5.28
C ALA A 23 1.67 -20.99 -5.97
N GLY A 24 0.57 -21.50 -6.52
CA GLY A 24 0.50 -22.83 -7.14
C GLY A 24 -0.19 -22.86 -8.51
N GLY A 25 -0.24 -21.73 -9.20
CA GLY A 25 -0.81 -21.61 -10.54
C GLY A 25 -0.98 -20.16 -10.98
N ILE A 26 -1.43 -19.94 -12.21
CA ILE A 26 -1.46 -18.63 -12.88
C ILE A 26 -2.18 -17.57 -12.03
N THR A 27 -3.44 -17.84 -11.66
CA THR A 27 -4.27 -16.87 -10.92
C THR A 27 -3.69 -16.59 -9.53
N SER A 28 -3.20 -17.60 -8.82
CA SER A 28 -2.63 -17.39 -7.48
C SER A 28 -1.29 -16.64 -7.55
N ALA A 29 -0.48 -16.88 -8.58
CA ALA A 29 0.77 -16.16 -8.79
C ALA A 29 0.54 -14.69 -9.15
N ALA A 30 -0.46 -14.40 -10.00
CA ALA A 30 -0.86 -13.04 -10.32
C ALA A 30 -1.34 -12.27 -9.07
N MET A 31 -2.19 -12.91 -8.26
CA MET A 31 -2.67 -12.34 -7.00
C MET A 31 -1.54 -12.10 -5.99
N ASP A 32 -0.54 -12.98 -5.93
CA ASP A 32 0.64 -12.77 -5.09
C ASP A 32 1.50 -11.59 -5.58
N GLY A 33 1.72 -11.51 -6.90
CA GLY A 33 2.44 -10.41 -7.53
C GLY A 33 1.78 -9.05 -7.29
N MET A 34 0.44 -8.98 -7.35
CA MET A 34 -0.30 -7.75 -7.03
C MET A 34 -0.05 -7.27 -5.60
N ARG A 35 -0.12 -8.18 -4.60
CA ARG A 35 0.12 -7.83 -3.20
C ARG A 35 1.55 -7.31 -2.98
N VAL A 36 2.52 -7.94 -3.64
CA VAL A 36 3.92 -7.50 -3.59
C VAL A 36 4.09 -6.12 -4.23
N ALA A 37 3.47 -5.89 -5.39
CA ALA A 37 3.50 -4.58 -6.05
C ALA A 37 2.87 -3.49 -5.18
N GLU A 38 1.74 -3.77 -4.53
CA GLU A 38 1.09 -2.85 -3.58
C GLU A 38 1.99 -2.56 -2.37
N ALA A 39 2.66 -3.56 -1.81
CA ALA A 39 3.60 -3.38 -0.69
C ALA A 39 4.82 -2.53 -1.09
N ILE A 40 5.35 -2.74 -2.29
CA ILE A 40 6.44 -1.93 -2.86
C ILE A 40 5.95 -0.50 -3.05
N ALA A 41 4.80 -0.31 -3.70
CA ALA A 41 4.22 1.00 -3.94
C ALA A 41 4.00 1.75 -2.62
N ALA A 42 3.35 1.12 -1.63
CA ALA A 42 3.11 1.71 -0.32
C ALA A 42 4.40 2.10 0.41
N ARG A 43 5.45 1.28 0.32
CA ARG A 43 6.73 1.55 0.98
C ARG A 43 7.53 2.66 0.31
N TYR A 44 7.46 2.76 -1.01
CA TYR A 44 8.24 3.70 -1.81
C TYR A 44 7.36 4.76 -2.47
N GLN A 45 6.26 5.19 -1.84
CA GLN A 45 5.45 6.27 -2.41
C GLN A 45 6.29 7.54 -2.57
N ILE A 46 6.77 7.76 -3.80
CA ILE A 46 7.58 8.93 -4.18
C ILE A 46 6.69 10.18 -4.26
N PHE A 47 5.37 10.00 -4.39
CA PHE A 47 4.41 11.09 -4.47
C PHE A 47 3.30 10.91 -3.45
N GLN A 48 3.33 11.74 -2.41
CA GLN A 48 2.22 11.91 -1.48
C GLN A 48 1.04 12.52 -2.26
N LYS A 49 -0.09 11.82 -2.30
CA LYS A 49 -1.37 12.39 -2.73
C LYS A 49 -1.78 13.45 -1.71
N ASN A 50 -1.42 14.71 -1.97
CA ASN A 50 -1.96 15.88 -1.25
C ASN A 50 -3.42 16.15 -1.68
N GLU A 51 -4.30 15.15 -1.54
CA GLU A 51 -5.71 15.31 -1.88
C GLU A 51 -6.49 15.89 -0.69
N ARG A 52 -6.52 17.23 -0.67
CA ARG A 52 -7.67 18.06 -0.28
C ARG A 52 -8.46 17.63 0.97
N LYS A 53 -7.93 17.96 2.15
CA LYS A 53 -8.75 18.13 3.37
C LYS A 53 -9.17 19.60 3.61
N THR A 54 -9.24 20.41 2.55
CA THR A 54 -9.63 21.84 2.63
C THR A 54 -11.10 22.07 2.28
N LEU A 55 -11.84 21.06 1.80
CA LEU A 55 -13.26 21.22 1.41
C LEU A 55 -14.27 20.85 2.51
N LEU A 56 -13.83 20.69 3.76
CA LEU A 56 -14.70 20.41 4.92
C LEU A 56 -14.67 21.52 5.99
N ARG A 57 -13.99 22.65 5.75
CA ARG A 57 -14.06 23.86 6.59
C ARG A 57 -14.85 24.96 5.88
N GLY A 58 -16.13 24.71 5.64
CA GLY A 58 -17.09 25.72 5.19
C GLY A 58 -18.35 25.67 6.06
N GLY A 59 -18.55 26.68 6.90
CA GLY A 59 -19.85 27.04 7.49
C GLY A 59 -20.10 26.65 8.95
N ASN A 60 -19.66 27.51 9.90
CA ASN A 60 -20.50 28.08 10.96
C ASN A 60 -19.67 29.02 11.86
N ASP A 61 -19.56 30.27 11.44
CA ASP A 61 -19.16 31.45 12.21
C ASP A 61 -20.38 32.11 12.88
N GLY A 62 -21.11 31.32 13.68
CA GLY A 62 -22.22 31.79 14.49
C GLY A 62 -21.80 32.11 15.92
N THR A 63 -21.03 33.18 16.13
CA THR A 63 -20.96 33.83 17.45
C THR A 63 -22.30 34.48 17.75
N VAL A 64 -23.06 33.91 18.69
CA VAL A 64 -24.05 34.65 19.49
C VAL A 64 -24.01 34.13 20.92
N SER A 65 -23.39 34.90 21.83
CA SER A 65 -23.73 34.94 23.25
C SER A 65 -23.10 36.19 23.88
N GLU A 66 -24.01 37.10 24.29
CA GLU A 66 -23.89 38.43 24.92
C GLU A 66 -23.40 39.62 24.06
#